data_AF-A0A7V3SW09-F1
#
_entry.id   AF-A0A7V3SW09-F1
#
_cell.length_a   1.000
_cell.length_b   1.000
_cell.length_c   1.000
_cell.angle_alpha   90.00
_cell.angle_beta   90.00
_cell.angle_gamma   90.00
#
_symmetry.space_group_name_H-M   'P 1'
#
loop_
_entity.id
_entity.type
_entity.pdbx_description
1 polymer ?
#
loop_
_entity_poly.entity_id
_entity_poly.type
_entity_poly.pdbx_seq_one_letter_code
_entity_poly.pdbx_strand_id
1 'polypeptide(L)'
;MKLGDIVYSTPRISPDGPAYGYAVRYNDDTYREFIDETIKPKIPIVIIGANDGMVHAFKLSKIRDIIPPTADGGGKQVAMFSDTLTGTTVPQDLGKELWAYIPYNVLPYLRWFCDTSYCHIPMLDARFTILDASINGNADSTRSKTSWKRLLIGTMGVGGKSITIGSRSWSSSIFVIDITDPQDPKFMWEKPLPDRTLTTSNPGIVRLGDADKNGSWYIVIGSGPSSVLTDGITYKTGNAKIYIFNLRNGNVTEIDTGLSGYAIGDILSTDLDSDYQVDDLYFGTYGLSGGSLTGNLYRLRIKNGSSYQSVVEWDIESVVNVGRPIFASPEVAQDAKGNIWIYFGTGLYLTMKEALPTTTEEYLYGVIEKET
;
A
#
# COMPACT_ATOMS: atom_id res chain seq x y z
N MET A 1 -24.46 7.63 -9.69
CA MET A 1 -23.98 6.33 -9.20
C MET A 1 -24.32 6.27 -7.72
N LYS A 2 -24.77 5.13 -7.18
CA LYS A 2 -24.85 4.96 -5.72
C LYS A 2 -23.58 4.21 -5.32
N LEU A 3 -22.91 4.70 -4.28
CA LEU A 3 -21.73 4.08 -3.68
C LEU A 3 -22.06 2.64 -3.25
N GLY A 4 -21.22 1.69 -3.65
CA GLY A 4 -21.28 0.30 -3.18
C GLY A 4 -21.01 0.17 -1.68
N ASP A 5 -21.24 -1.02 -1.15
CA ASP A 5 -20.85 -1.35 0.22
C ASP A 5 -19.33 -1.28 0.39
N ILE A 6 -18.92 -0.75 1.54
CA ILE A 6 -17.52 -0.69 1.98
C ILE A 6 -17.39 -1.72 3.09
N VAL A 7 -16.69 -2.83 2.82
CA VAL A 7 -16.61 -3.95 3.76
C VAL A 7 -15.21 -4.06 4.36
N TYR A 8 -14.20 -4.30 3.53
CA TYR A 8 -12.81 -4.51 4.01
C TYR A 8 -11.82 -3.44 3.53
N SER A 9 -12.30 -2.49 2.74
CA SER A 9 -11.53 -1.34 2.28
C SER A 9 -11.28 -0.34 3.41
N THR A 10 -10.01 0.05 3.58
CA THR A 10 -9.62 1.07 4.57
C THR A 10 -9.51 2.43 3.89
N PRO A 11 -10.30 3.45 4.29
CA PRO A 11 -10.19 4.79 3.72
C PRO A 11 -8.79 5.37 3.87
N ARG A 12 -8.32 6.05 2.83
CA ARG A 12 -7.02 6.75 2.81
C ARG A 12 -7.22 8.23 2.56
N ILE A 13 -6.54 9.05 3.35
CA ILE A 13 -6.52 10.49 3.17
C ILE A 13 -5.29 10.83 2.34
N SER A 14 -5.49 11.53 1.22
CA SER A 14 -4.42 12.31 0.59
C SER A 14 -4.44 13.70 1.24
N PRO A 15 -3.50 14.00 2.16
CA PRO A 15 -3.55 15.23 2.95
C PRO A 15 -3.16 16.45 2.12
N ASP A 16 -3.39 17.65 2.65
CA ASP A 16 -2.85 18.92 2.14
C ASP A 16 -1.46 19.23 2.74
N GLY A 17 -0.73 18.20 3.13
CA GLY A 17 0.59 18.28 3.73
C GLY A 17 1.50 17.13 3.30
N PRO A 18 2.67 16.95 3.95
CA PRO A 18 3.57 15.85 3.65
C PRO A 18 2.92 14.50 3.97
N ALA A 19 2.98 13.56 3.01
CA ALA A 19 2.64 12.16 3.29
C ALA A 19 3.83 11.39 3.88
N TYR A 20 5.05 11.91 3.68
CA TYR A 20 6.31 11.31 4.12
C TYR A 20 7.23 12.38 4.72
N GLY A 21 8.19 11.94 5.54
CA GLY A 21 9.11 12.83 6.24
C GLY A 21 10.34 13.27 5.45
N TYR A 22 10.39 13.23 4.11
CA TYR A 22 11.65 13.40 3.36
C TYR A 22 12.39 14.72 3.68
N ALA A 23 11.65 15.81 3.85
CA ALA A 23 12.22 17.13 4.16
C ALA A 23 12.88 17.21 5.54
N VAL A 24 12.51 16.34 6.48
CA VAL A 24 13.08 16.29 7.84
C VAL A 24 14.11 15.17 7.93
N ARG A 25 13.73 13.96 7.50
CA ARG A 25 14.55 12.76 7.61
C ARG A 25 15.84 12.87 6.79
N TYR A 26 15.77 13.48 5.61
CA TYR A 26 16.89 13.56 4.68
C TYR A 26 17.29 14.98 4.28
N ASN A 27 16.72 15.99 4.95
CA ASN A 27 16.93 17.40 4.64
C ASN A 27 16.67 17.75 3.14
N ASP A 28 15.62 17.18 2.55
CA ASP A 28 15.28 17.44 1.15
C ASP A 28 14.44 18.71 0.96
N ASP A 29 15.11 19.78 0.52
CA ASP A 29 14.50 21.06 0.19
C ASP A 29 13.53 20.96 -1.01
N THR A 30 13.82 20.11 -1.98
CA THR A 30 12.97 19.94 -3.18
C THR A 30 11.62 19.32 -2.83
N TYR A 31 11.60 18.40 -1.85
CA TYR A 31 10.36 17.86 -1.32
C TYR A 31 9.60 18.89 -0.49
N ARG A 32 10.31 19.69 0.32
CA ARG A 32 9.70 20.79 1.07
C ARG A 32 8.98 21.78 0.15
N GLU A 33 9.65 22.21 -0.92
CA GLU A 33 9.09 23.07 -1.97
C GLU A 33 7.89 22.41 -2.68
N PHE A 34 7.97 21.12 -3.00
CA PHE A 34 6.86 20.37 -3.57
C PHE A 34 5.62 20.41 -2.65
N ILE A 35 5.81 20.15 -1.35
CA ILE A 35 4.71 20.18 -0.39
C ILE A 35 4.13 21.58 -0.26
N ASP A 36 4.95 22.59 0.01
CA ASP A 36 4.46 23.94 0.30
C ASP A 36 3.84 24.63 -0.92
N GLU A 37 4.39 24.42 -2.12
CA GLU A 37 3.96 25.14 -3.32
C GLU A 37 3.00 24.33 -4.22
N THR A 38 2.99 23.00 -4.14
CA THR A 38 2.18 22.15 -5.02
C THR A 38 1.03 21.46 -4.28
N ILE A 39 1.29 20.86 -3.12
CA ILE A 39 0.30 20.06 -2.39
C ILE A 39 -0.54 20.90 -1.45
N LYS A 40 0.10 21.72 -0.60
CA LYS A 40 -0.57 22.52 0.43
C LYS A 40 -1.61 23.50 -0.09
N PRO A 41 -1.51 24.07 -1.31
CA PRO A 41 -2.58 24.87 -1.88
C PRO A 41 -3.84 24.05 -2.22
N LYS A 42 -3.70 22.75 -2.53
CA LYS A 42 -4.79 21.87 -2.95
C LYS A 42 -5.68 21.46 -1.77
N ILE A 43 -6.85 20.92 -2.09
CA ILE A 43 -7.78 20.36 -1.10
C ILE A 43 -7.41 18.91 -0.80
N PRO A 44 -7.45 18.48 0.47
CA PRO A 44 -7.30 17.08 0.79
C PRO A 44 -8.50 16.26 0.28
N ILE A 45 -8.30 14.98 0.03
CA ILE A 45 -9.36 14.05 -0.40
C ILE A 45 -9.31 12.77 0.42
N VAL A 46 -10.48 12.16 0.61
CA VAL A 46 -10.62 10.80 1.16
C VAL A 46 -10.86 9.85 0.00
N ILE A 47 -10.08 8.78 -0.08
CA ILE A 47 -10.13 7.79 -1.14
C ILE A 47 -10.47 6.43 -0.52
N ILE A 48 -11.42 5.72 -1.11
CA ILE A 48 -11.86 4.42 -0.61
C ILE A 48 -12.28 3.50 -1.75
N GLY A 49 -11.92 2.22 -1.65
CA GLY A 49 -12.45 1.18 -2.52
C GLY A 49 -13.83 0.75 -2.05
N ALA A 50 -14.73 0.47 -2.98
CA ALA A 50 -16.04 -0.07 -2.70
C ALA A 50 -16.28 -1.34 -3.52
N ASN A 51 -17.24 -2.13 -3.06
CA ASN A 51 -17.57 -3.42 -3.63
C ASN A 51 -18.43 -3.34 -4.91
N ASP A 52 -18.82 -2.14 -5.31
CA ASP A 52 -19.20 -1.86 -6.71
C ASP A 52 -18.00 -1.92 -7.67
N GLY A 53 -16.81 -2.22 -7.14
CA GLY A 53 -15.57 -2.44 -7.87
C GLY A 53 -14.82 -1.15 -8.19
N MET A 54 -15.21 -0.03 -7.58
CA MET A 54 -14.67 1.28 -7.90
C MET A 54 -13.87 1.87 -6.75
N VAL A 55 -12.87 2.67 -7.10
CA VAL A 55 -12.23 3.62 -6.19
C VAL A 55 -13.06 4.89 -6.22
N HIS A 56 -13.48 5.39 -5.06
CA HIS A 56 -14.18 6.67 -4.94
C HIS A 56 -13.28 7.67 -4.21
N ALA A 57 -13.26 8.91 -4.70
CA ALA A 57 -12.63 10.02 -4.01
C ALA A 57 -13.67 11.08 -3.63
N PHE A 58 -13.65 11.45 -2.36
CA PHE A 58 -14.53 12.45 -1.78
C PHE A 58 -13.75 13.67 -1.36
N LYS A 59 -14.34 14.84 -1.61
CA LYS A 59 -13.81 16.13 -1.15
C LYS A 59 -13.77 16.15 0.37
N LEU A 60 -12.58 16.34 0.93
CA LEU A 60 -12.40 16.82 2.29
C LEU A 60 -12.22 18.34 2.26
N SER A 61 -11.96 18.94 3.41
CA SER A 61 -11.58 20.35 3.51
C SER A 61 -10.44 20.49 4.51
N LYS A 62 -9.75 21.64 4.50
CA LYS A 62 -8.64 21.89 5.41
C LYS A 62 -9.17 22.14 6.81
N ILE A 63 -8.39 21.75 7.80
CA ILE A 63 -8.69 22.03 9.20
C ILE A 63 -8.03 23.34 9.59
N ARG A 64 -8.81 24.25 10.17
CA ARG A 64 -8.35 25.56 10.65
C ARG A 64 -8.84 25.80 12.06
N ASP A 65 -7.96 26.34 12.91
CA ASP A 65 -8.36 26.89 14.19
C ASP A 65 -9.09 28.23 14.04
N ILE A 66 -10.25 28.35 14.67
CA ILE A 66 -11.02 29.58 14.80
C ILE A 66 -11.21 29.91 16.28
N ILE A 67 -11.33 31.21 16.57
CA ILE A 67 -11.81 31.69 17.86
C ILE A 67 -13.28 32.05 17.64
N PRO A 68 -14.25 31.29 18.18
CA PRO A 68 -15.65 31.64 18.05
C PRO A 68 -15.90 33.02 18.65
N PRO A 69 -16.73 33.88 18.01
CA PRO A 69 -17.20 35.09 18.65
C PRO A 69 -18.00 34.69 19.89
N THR A 70 -17.41 34.85 21.06
CA THR A 70 -18.11 34.76 22.35
C THR A 70 -18.39 36.18 22.83
N ALA A 71 -19.51 36.37 23.53
CA ALA A 71 -19.93 37.69 24.02
C ALA A 71 -18.86 38.39 24.89
N ASP A 72 -17.94 37.62 25.46
CA ASP A 72 -16.98 38.07 26.48
C ASP A 72 -15.51 38.04 26.00
N GLY A 73 -15.27 37.74 24.71
CA GLY A 73 -13.90 37.65 24.15
C GLY A 73 -13.05 36.48 24.66
N GLY A 74 -13.63 35.56 25.44
CA GLY A 74 -12.96 34.40 26.06
C GLY A 74 -13.09 33.08 25.29
N GLY A 75 -13.32 33.12 23.97
CA GLY A 75 -13.60 31.94 23.16
C GLY A 75 -12.43 30.94 23.18
N LYS A 76 -12.72 29.65 23.45
CA LYS A 76 -11.74 28.58 23.26
C LYS A 76 -11.47 28.41 21.77
N GLN A 77 -10.21 28.15 21.38
CA GLN A 77 -9.91 27.73 20.02
C GLN A 77 -10.70 26.46 19.70
N VAL A 78 -11.40 26.46 18.58
CA VAL A 78 -12.08 25.29 18.01
C VAL A 78 -11.65 25.12 16.57
N ALA A 79 -11.68 23.89 16.07
CA ALA A 79 -11.36 23.61 14.68
C ALA A 79 -12.60 23.71 13.78
N MET A 80 -12.41 24.20 12.56
CA MET A 80 -13.43 24.30 11.51
C MET A 80 -12.85 23.80 10.19
N PHE A 81 -13.71 23.18 9.38
CA PHE A 81 -13.41 22.90 7.98
C PHE A 81 -13.52 24.16 7.12
N SER A 82 -12.49 24.45 6.33
CA SER A 82 -12.46 25.58 5.39
C SER A 82 -11.56 25.27 4.21
N ASP A 83 -11.99 25.59 2.99
CA ASP A 83 -11.20 25.34 1.78
C ASP A 83 -10.00 26.30 1.66
N THR A 84 -10.06 27.44 2.36
CA THR A 84 -8.99 28.43 2.40
C THR A 84 -8.56 28.70 3.84
N LEU A 85 -7.31 29.15 4.01
CA LEU A 85 -6.77 29.50 5.33
C LEU A 85 -7.49 30.69 5.98
N THR A 86 -8.23 31.49 5.19
CA THR A 86 -8.95 32.69 5.64
C THR A 86 -10.47 32.52 5.65
N GLY A 87 -11.00 31.43 5.09
CA GLY A 87 -12.44 31.19 4.98
C GLY A 87 -13.13 31.10 6.34
N THR A 88 -14.36 31.61 6.39
CA THR A 88 -15.17 31.73 7.61
C THR A 88 -16.40 30.83 7.61
N THR A 89 -16.53 29.95 6.61
CA THR A 89 -17.70 29.09 6.41
C THR A 89 -17.27 27.68 6.07
N VAL A 90 -18.02 26.69 6.56
CA VAL A 90 -17.86 25.29 6.16
C VAL A 90 -18.29 25.14 4.69
N PRO A 91 -17.49 24.48 3.83
CA PRO A 91 -17.86 24.22 2.45
C PRO A 91 -19.15 23.39 2.35
N GLN A 92 -20.08 23.82 1.50
CA GLN A 92 -21.36 23.11 1.31
C GLN A 92 -21.21 21.79 0.54
N ASP A 93 -20.09 21.61 -0.16
CA ASP A 93 -19.75 20.42 -0.93
C ASP A 93 -18.75 19.50 -0.21
N LEU A 94 -18.59 19.65 1.12
CA LEU A 94 -17.84 18.69 1.93
C LEU A 94 -18.45 17.29 1.77
N GLY A 95 -17.62 16.29 1.51
CA GLY A 95 -18.05 14.92 1.25
C GLY A 95 -18.63 14.70 -0.16
N LYS A 96 -18.62 15.70 -1.04
CA LYS A 96 -18.99 15.51 -2.45
C LYS A 96 -18.00 14.56 -3.12
N GLU A 97 -18.52 13.57 -3.84
CA GLU A 97 -17.72 12.71 -4.71
C GLU A 97 -17.12 13.54 -5.86
N LEU A 98 -15.79 13.49 -5.99
CA LEU A 98 -15.04 14.23 -7.00
C LEU A 98 -14.85 13.39 -8.26
N TRP A 99 -14.44 12.14 -8.09
CA TRP A 99 -14.20 11.19 -9.17
C TRP A 99 -14.32 9.76 -8.67
N ALA A 100 -14.53 8.85 -9.61
CA ALA A 100 -14.44 7.42 -9.41
C ALA A 100 -13.55 6.79 -10.48
N TYR A 101 -12.83 5.74 -10.11
CA TYR A 101 -12.01 4.95 -11.03
C TYR A 101 -12.43 3.49 -10.98
N ILE A 102 -12.63 2.89 -12.15
CA ILE A 102 -12.96 1.47 -12.31
C ILE A 102 -11.72 0.76 -12.86
N PRO A 103 -11.05 -0.10 -12.08
CA PRO A 103 -9.95 -0.91 -12.58
C PRO A 103 -10.41 -1.76 -13.77
N TYR A 104 -9.58 -1.85 -14.80
CA TYR A 104 -9.85 -2.68 -15.97
C TYR A 104 -10.06 -4.15 -15.59
N ASN A 105 -9.31 -4.64 -14.61
CA ASN A 105 -9.45 -6.01 -14.13
C ASN A 105 -10.72 -6.27 -13.32
N VAL A 106 -11.47 -5.25 -12.90
CA VAL A 106 -12.78 -5.40 -12.27
C VAL A 106 -13.91 -5.63 -13.29
N LEU A 107 -13.74 -5.18 -14.55
CA LEU A 107 -14.84 -5.12 -15.51
C LEU A 107 -15.64 -6.43 -15.70
N PRO A 108 -15.02 -7.63 -15.78
CA PRO A 108 -15.78 -8.87 -15.92
C PRO A 108 -16.65 -9.19 -14.71
N TYR A 109 -16.32 -8.65 -13.54
CA TYR A 109 -16.98 -8.96 -12.28
C TYR A 109 -18.23 -8.11 -12.04
N LEU A 110 -18.31 -6.93 -12.66
CA LEU A 110 -19.45 -6.02 -12.55
C LEU A 110 -20.79 -6.66 -12.95
N ARG A 111 -20.77 -7.72 -13.78
CA ARG A 111 -21.98 -8.47 -14.14
C ARG A 111 -22.73 -9.01 -12.91
N TRP A 112 -22.01 -9.38 -11.85
CA TRP A 112 -22.60 -9.97 -10.65
C TRP A 112 -23.27 -8.93 -9.77
N PHE A 113 -22.84 -7.67 -9.87
CA PHE A 113 -23.49 -6.56 -9.18
C PHE A 113 -24.94 -6.33 -9.67
N CYS A 114 -25.26 -6.79 -10.88
CA CYS A 114 -26.61 -6.74 -11.45
C CYS A 114 -27.47 -7.98 -11.12
N ASP A 115 -26.94 -8.97 -10.41
CA ASP A 115 -27.66 -10.21 -10.10
C ASP A 115 -28.63 -9.98 -8.93
N THR A 116 -29.92 -10.29 -9.11
CA THR A 116 -30.91 -10.15 -8.02
C THR A 116 -30.72 -11.17 -6.89
N SER A 117 -29.99 -12.26 -7.15
CA SER A 117 -29.58 -13.26 -6.17
C SER A 117 -28.17 -13.00 -5.59
N TYR A 118 -27.72 -11.76 -5.66
CA TYR A 118 -26.39 -11.33 -5.22
C TYR A 118 -26.04 -11.80 -3.81
N CYS A 119 -25.01 -12.63 -3.73
CA CYS A 119 -24.19 -12.80 -2.53
C CYS A 119 -22.97 -11.88 -2.68
N HIS A 120 -22.49 -11.29 -1.58
CA HIS A 120 -21.36 -10.35 -1.61
C HIS A 120 -20.14 -10.99 -2.30
N ILE A 121 -19.70 -10.40 -3.41
CA ILE A 121 -18.53 -10.82 -4.19
C ILE A 121 -17.51 -9.70 -4.14
N PRO A 122 -16.45 -9.84 -3.34
CA PRO A 122 -15.41 -8.83 -3.23
C PRO A 122 -14.83 -8.45 -4.61
N MET A 123 -14.87 -7.16 -4.93
CA MET A 123 -14.28 -6.63 -6.17
C MET A 123 -13.06 -5.78 -5.87
N LEU A 124 -13.22 -4.72 -5.08
CA LEU A 124 -12.17 -3.81 -4.68
C LEU A 124 -12.19 -3.59 -3.16
N ASP A 125 -11.69 -4.59 -2.45
CA ASP A 125 -11.67 -4.66 -0.99
C ASP A 125 -10.22 -4.68 -0.51
N ALA A 126 -9.60 -3.51 -0.54
CA ALA A 126 -8.17 -3.40 -0.26
C ALA A 126 -7.78 -2.12 0.45
N ARG A 127 -6.55 -2.13 0.95
CA ARG A 127 -5.85 -0.96 1.49
C ARG A 127 -5.11 -0.27 0.35
N PHE A 128 -5.31 1.05 0.21
CA PHE A 128 -4.51 1.85 -0.71
C PHE A 128 -3.30 2.48 -0.01
N THR A 129 -2.31 2.85 -0.81
CA THR A 129 -1.09 3.55 -0.39
C THR A 129 -1.03 4.91 -1.08
N ILE A 130 -0.86 5.96 -0.29
CA ILE A 130 -0.50 7.29 -0.79
C ILE A 130 1.02 7.37 -0.76
N LEU A 131 1.62 7.71 -1.90
CA LEU A 131 3.07 7.78 -2.06
C LEU A 131 3.46 9.14 -2.67
N ASP A 132 4.37 9.86 -2.04
CA ASP A 132 5.10 10.92 -2.73
C ASP A 132 6.39 10.33 -3.30
N ALA A 133 6.58 10.46 -4.62
CA ALA A 133 7.74 9.90 -5.31
C ALA A 133 8.29 10.87 -6.38
N SER A 134 9.61 10.96 -6.48
CA SER A 134 10.32 11.76 -7.49
C SER A 134 10.43 10.99 -8.80
N ILE A 135 9.33 10.93 -9.54
CA ILE A 135 9.19 10.13 -10.76
C ILE A 135 8.97 10.93 -12.05
N ASN A 136 9.14 12.25 -12.02
CA ASN A 136 9.09 13.08 -13.23
C ASN A 136 10.52 13.47 -13.67
N GLY A 137 10.92 13.07 -14.90
CA GLY A 137 12.31 13.09 -15.40
C GLY A 137 13.08 11.80 -15.11
N ASN A 138 14.29 11.60 -15.63
CA ASN A 138 15.02 10.32 -15.49
C ASN A 138 15.46 10.03 -14.04
N ALA A 139 15.76 8.77 -13.71
CA ALA A 139 16.19 8.36 -12.37
C ALA A 139 17.49 9.09 -11.94
N ASP A 140 18.45 9.25 -12.85
CA ASP A 140 19.76 9.86 -12.55
C ASP A 140 19.76 11.39 -12.69
N SER A 141 18.60 12.00 -13.01
CA SER A 141 18.48 13.45 -13.03
C SER A 141 18.48 14.01 -11.61
N THR A 142 19.16 15.14 -11.43
CA THR A 142 19.08 15.91 -10.18
C THR A 142 17.63 16.23 -9.87
N ARG A 143 17.21 15.89 -8.65
CA ARG A 143 15.85 16.05 -8.18
C ARG A 143 15.52 17.53 -8.04
N SER A 144 14.28 17.87 -8.32
CA SER A 144 13.73 19.21 -8.12
C SER A 144 12.28 19.12 -7.66
N LYS A 145 11.69 20.24 -7.25
CA LYS A 145 10.25 20.34 -6.95
C LYS A 145 9.36 19.67 -8.01
N THR A 146 9.66 19.88 -9.30
CA THR A 146 8.82 19.38 -10.40
C THR A 146 8.99 17.89 -10.67
N SER A 147 10.00 17.27 -10.06
CA SER A 147 10.25 15.83 -10.14
C SER A 147 9.24 15.03 -9.32
N TRP A 148 8.68 15.63 -8.27
CA TRP A 148 7.78 14.99 -7.32
C TRP A 148 6.35 14.85 -7.82
N LYS A 149 5.74 13.73 -7.46
CA LYS A 149 4.33 13.40 -7.70
C LYS A 149 3.73 12.79 -6.45
N ARG A 150 2.45 13.08 -6.19
CA ARG A 150 1.64 12.33 -5.22
C ARG A 150 0.82 11.27 -5.94
N LEU A 151 0.98 10.04 -5.54
CA LEU A 151 0.43 8.87 -6.21
C LEU A 151 -0.51 8.12 -5.28
N LEU A 152 -1.57 7.58 -5.86
CA LEU A 152 -2.40 6.54 -5.29
C LEU A 152 -1.95 5.21 -5.88
N ILE A 153 -1.54 4.29 -5.03
CA ILE A 153 -1.26 2.90 -5.38
C ILE A 153 -2.37 2.07 -4.76
N GLY A 154 -3.12 1.34 -5.58
CA GLY A 154 -4.17 0.46 -5.12
C GLY A 154 -3.95 -0.97 -5.55
N THR A 155 -4.27 -1.89 -4.64
CA THR A 155 -4.44 -3.32 -4.92
C THR A 155 -5.93 -3.65 -4.90
N MET A 156 -6.30 -4.83 -5.38
CA MET A 156 -7.70 -5.31 -5.34
C MET A 156 -8.00 -6.20 -4.12
N GLY A 157 -6.98 -6.54 -3.33
CA GLY A 157 -7.15 -7.27 -2.08
C GLY A 157 -7.65 -8.69 -2.34
N VAL A 158 -8.73 -9.08 -1.66
CA VAL A 158 -9.37 -10.40 -1.85
C VAL A 158 -10.25 -10.48 -3.11
N GLY A 159 -10.44 -9.35 -3.82
CA GLY A 159 -11.19 -9.27 -5.05
C GLY A 159 -10.40 -9.62 -6.31
N GLY A 160 -11.12 -9.94 -7.38
CA GLY A 160 -10.53 -10.23 -8.69
C GLY A 160 -9.98 -11.65 -8.85
N LYS A 161 -10.66 -12.67 -8.31
CA LYS A 161 -10.30 -14.07 -8.55
C LYS A 161 -10.25 -14.38 -10.05
N SER A 162 -9.08 -14.79 -10.55
CA SER A 162 -8.79 -14.98 -11.98
C SER A 162 -9.97 -15.56 -12.79
N ILE A 163 -10.38 -14.82 -13.82
CA ILE A 163 -11.43 -15.19 -14.77
C ILE A 163 -10.88 -15.15 -16.20
N THR A 164 -11.32 -16.06 -17.05
CA THR A 164 -10.97 -16.11 -18.48
C THR A 164 -12.24 -16.10 -19.31
N ILE A 165 -12.32 -15.19 -20.27
CA ILE A 165 -13.44 -15.07 -21.22
C ILE A 165 -12.84 -15.03 -22.63
N GLY A 166 -13.10 -16.09 -23.41
CA GLY A 166 -12.45 -16.27 -24.71
C GLY A 166 -10.93 -16.40 -24.53
N SER A 167 -10.15 -15.56 -25.23
CA SER A 167 -8.69 -15.52 -25.15
C SER A 167 -8.13 -14.54 -24.11
N ARG A 168 -9.00 -13.78 -23.42
CA ARG A 168 -8.60 -12.77 -22.45
C ARG A 168 -8.80 -13.27 -21.04
N SER A 169 -7.93 -12.84 -20.14
CA SER A 169 -8.06 -13.15 -18.73
C SER A 169 -7.74 -11.94 -17.88
N TRP A 170 -8.46 -11.85 -16.77
CA TRP A 170 -8.38 -10.78 -15.79
C TRP A 170 -8.19 -11.41 -14.42
N SER A 171 -7.45 -10.73 -13.57
CA SER A 171 -7.23 -11.13 -12.18
C SER A 171 -6.97 -9.89 -11.35
N SER A 172 -6.94 -10.06 -10.03
CA SER A 172 -6.50 -9.07 -9.07
C SER A 172 -5.27 -8.31 -9.59
N SER A 173 -5.33 -6.99 -9.52
CA SER A 173 -4.36 -6.09 -10.14
C SER A 173 -3.90 -5.00 -9.18
N ILE A 174 -2.79 -4.37 -9.58
CA ILE A 174 -2.24 -3.18 -8.97
C ILE A 174 -2.43 -2.05 -9.98
N PHE A 175 -2.87 -0.90 -9.51
CA PHE A 175 -2.98 0.31 -10.31
C PHE A 175 -2.28 1.48 -9.64
N VAL A 176 -1.81 2.41 -10.47
CA VAL A 176 -1.17 3.64 -10.04
C VAL A 176 -1.82 4.83 -10.72
N ILE A 177 -2.17 5.83 -9.93
CA ILE A 177 -2.83 7.06 -10.37
C ILE A 177 -2.05 8.24 -9.77
N ASP A 178 -1.63 9.18 -10.61
CA ASP A 178 -1.11 10.47 -10.17
C ASP A 178 -2.28 11.34 -9.68
N ILE A 179 -2.28 11.62 -8.39
CA ILE A 179 -3.26 12.46 -7.68
C ILE A 179 -2.58 13.72 -7.11
N THR A 180 -1.49 14.17 -7.75
CA THR A 180 -0.83 15.45 -7.42
C THR A 180 -1.82 16.60 -7.51
N ASP A 181 -2.70 16.56 -8.52
CA ASP A 181 -3.95 17.32 -8.49
C ASP A 181 -5.10 16.39 -8.09
N PRO A 182 -5.64 16.52 -6.86
CA PRO A 182 -6.68 15.62 -6.37
C PRO A 182 -8.04 15.79 -7.08
N GLN A 183 -8.22 16.85 -7.88
CA GLN A 183 -9.43 17.05 -8.69
C GLN A 183 -9.27 16.57 -10.15
N ASP A 184 -8.03 16.30 -10.59
CA ASP A 184 -7.73 15.88 -11.96
C ASP A 184 -6.76 14.69 -11.97
N PRO A 185 -7.21 13.52 -11.47
CA PRO A 185 -6.36 12.34 -11.36
C PRO A 185 -5.90 11.85 -12.74
N LYS A 186 -4.63 11.48 -12.86
CA LYS A 186 -4.05 10.94 -14.10
C LYS A 186 -3.68 9.47 -13.92
N PHE A 187 -4.36 8.60 -14.64
CA PHE A 187 -4.01 7.18 -14.69
C PHE A 187 -2.61 6.98 -15.25
N MET A 188 -1.80 6.15 -14.59
CA MET A 188 -0.46 5.80 -15.06
C MET A 188 -0.47 4.41 -15.69
N TRP A 189 -0.77 3.38 -14.91
CA TRP A 189 -0.82 2.00 -15.38
C TRP A 189 -1.60 1.10 -14.41
N GLU A 190 -2.01 -0.06 -14.92
CA GLU A 190 -2.62 -1.15 -14.15
C GLU A 190 -2.05 -2.48 -14.66
N LYS A 191 -1.64 -3.36 -13.75
CA LYS A 191 -1.08 -4.68 -14.08
C LYS A 191 -1.56 -5.75 -13.09
N PRO A 192 -2.00 -6.93 -13.58
CA PRO A 192 -2.17 -8.08 -12.71
C PRO A 192 -0.81 -8.63 -12.26
N LEU A 193 -0.79 -9.42 -11.18
CA LEU A 193 0.37 -10.23 -10.86
C LEU A 193 0.61 -11.26 -11.98
N PRO A 194 1.88 -11.53 -12.38
CA PRO A 194 2.20 -12.52 -13.42
C PRO A 194 1.61 -13.91 -13.18
N ASP A 195 1.51 -14.38 -11.93
CA ASP A 195 0.90 -15.67 -11.58
C ASP A 195 -0.64 -15.66 -11.46
N ARG A 196 -1.25 -14.46 -11.57
CA ARG A 196 -2.68 -14.17 -11.42
C ARG A 196 -3.28 -14.50 -10.06
N THR A 197 -2.45 -14.50 -9.02
CA THR A 197 -2.93 -14.58 -7.64
C THR A 197 -3.59 -13.27 -7.20
N LEU A 198 -4.27 -13.32 -6.04
CA LEU A 198 -4.89 -12.15 -5.44
C LEU A 198 -3.82 -11.19 -4.91
N THR A 199 -4.09 -9.89 -4.97
CA THR A 199 -3.18 -8.82 -4.48
C THR A 199 -3.50 -8.48 -3.02
N THR A 200 -3.45 -9.49 -2.15
CA THR A 200 -3.86 -9.37 -0.73
C THR A 200 -2.86 -8.63 0.15
N SER A 201 -1.58 -8.64 -0.23
CA SER A 201 -0.49 -7.99 0.50
C SER A 201 -0.50 -6.47 0.29
N ASN A 202 -0.30 -5.71 1.35
CA ASN A 202 0.08 -4.31 1.26
C ASN A 202 1.52 -4.22 0.72
N PRO A 203 1.74 -3.54 -0.42
CA PRO A 203 3.04 -3.51 -1.06
C PRO A 203 4.05 -2.68 -0.28
N GLY A 204 5.32 -3.11 -0.32
CA GLY A 204 6.48 -2.32 0.08
C GLY A 204 6.88 -1.35 -1.04
N ILE A 205 7.42 -0.19 -0.66
CA ILE A 205 7.94 0.81 -1.61
C ILE A 205 9.46 0.86 -1.50
N VAL A 206 10.15 0.74 -2.62
CA VAL A 206 11.61 0.82 -2.69
C VAL A 206 12.01 2.05 -3.47
N ARG A 207 13.00 2.79 -2.96
CA ARG A 207 13.68 3.85 -3.70
C ARG A 207 15.18 3.61 -3.64
N LEU A 208 15.85 3.68 -4.79
CA LEU A 208 17.31 3.52 -4.94
C LEU A 208 17.92 4.66 -5.76
N GLY A 209 19.22 4.90 -5.58
CA GLY A 209 20.00 5.94 -6.27
C GLY A 209 20.47 7.05 -5.33
N ASP A 210 21.43 7.88 -5.77
CA ASP A 210 22.02 8.91 -4.91
C ASP A 210 20.97 9.88 -4.36
N ALA A 211 21.17 10.37 -3.13
CA ALA A 211 20.18 11.15 -2.39
C ALA A 211 19.69 12.42 -3.12
N ASP A 212 20.53 13.05 -3.96
CA ASP A 212 20.20 14.25 -4.74
C ASP A 212 19.49 13.94 -6.08
N LYS A 213 19.33 12.66 -6.44
CA LYS A 213 18.69 12.23 -7.69
C LYS A 213 17.23 11.82 -7.48
N ASN A 214 16.51 11.79 -8.58
CA ASN A 214 15.14 11.25 -8.60
C ASN A 214 15.07 9.81 -8.09
N GLY A 215 16.09 9.01 -8.42
CA GLY A 215 16.18 7.61 -8.06
C GLY A 215 15.22 6.72 -8.86
N SER A 216 15.42 5.42 -8.69
CA SER A 216 14.57 4.36 -9.20
C SER A 216 13.59 3.93 -8.13
N TRP A 217 12.31 3.94 -8.46
CA TRP A 217 11.22 3.61 -7.53
C TRP A 217 10.53 2.32 -7.94
N TYR A 218 10.22 1.47 -6.96
CA TYR A 218 9.59 0.19 -7.18
C TYR A 218 8.46 -0.07 -6.17
N ILE A 219 7.43 -0.76 -6.64
CA ILE A 219 6.38 -1.37 -5.82
C ILE A 219 6.74 -2.84 -5.71
N VAL A 220 6.95 -3.31 -4.49
CA VAL A 220 7.29 -4.71 -4.17
C VAL A 220 6.09 -5.36 -3.51
N ILE A 221 5.61 -6.46 -4.07
CA ILE A 221 4.45 -7.19 -3.56
C ILE A 221 4.67 -8.68 -3.75
N GLY A 222 4.16 -9.51 -2.84
CA GLY A 222 4.27 -10.95 -2.98
C GLY A 222 3.02 -11.60 -3.59
N SER A 223 3.19 -12.82 -4.10
CA SER A 223 2.08 -13.68 -4.51
C SER A 223 1.08 -13.85 -3.37
N GLY A 224 -0.19 -13.60 -3.65
CA GLY A 224 -1.28 -13.94 -2.73
C GLY A 224 -1.82 -15.35 -2.94
N PRO A 225 -2.93 -15.71 -2.28
CA PRO A 225 -3.66 -16.92 -2.60
C PRO A 225 -4.31 -16.80 -3.98
N SER A 226 -4.61 -17.95 -4.60
CA SER A 226 -5.36 -18.02 -5.86
C SER A 226 -6.86 -17.79 -5.68
N SER A 227 -7.39 -18.09 -4.49
CA SER A 227 -8.75 -17.74 -4.09
C SER A 227 -8.91 -17.77 -2.57
N VAL A 228 -9.77 -16.88 -2.06
CA VAL A 228 -10.27 -16.89 -0.68
C VAL A 228 -11.77 -17.21 -0.76
N LEU A 229 -12.20 -18.26 -0.06
CA LEU A 229 -13.59 -18.69 0.08
C LEU A 229 -14.03 -18.53 1.54
N THR A 230 -15.31 -18.66 1.82
CA THR A 230 -15.86 -18.51 3.18
C THR A 230 -15.15 -19.39 4.22
N ASP A 231 -14.77 -20.62 3.86
CA ASP A 231 -14.23 -21.65 4.76
C ASP A 231 -12.82 -22.14 4.39
N GLY A 232 -12.15 -21.50 3.42
CA GLY A 232 -10.84 -21.94 2.98
C GLY A 232 -10.09 -21.00 2.06
N ILE A 233 -8.77 -21.19 2.02
CA ILE A 233 -7.84 -20.45 1.18
C ILE A 233 -7.16 -21.45 0.24
N THR A 234 -7.13 -21.12 -1.04
CA THR A 234 -6.44 -21.93 -2.06
C THR A 234 -5.18 -21.23 -2.48
N TYR A 235 -4.03 -21.85 -2.24
CA TYR A 235 -2.74 -21.34 -2.69
C TYR A 235 -2.44 -21.76 -4.12
N LYS A 236 -1.64 -20.96 -4.83
CA LYS A 236 -1.20 -21.26 -6.18
C LYS A 236 -0.26 -22.48 -6.15
N THR A 237 -0.39 -23.38 -7.13
CA THR A 237 0.61 -24.45 -7.35
C THR A 237 1.95 -23.85 -7.78
N GLY A 238 3.04 -24.38 -7.23
CA GLY A 238 4.40 -23.84 -7.44
C GLY A 238 4.86 -23.03 -6.23
N ASN A 239 5.92 -22.25 -6.42
CA ASN A 239 6.49 -21.41 -5.38
C ASN A 239 5.83 -20.03 -5.38
N ALA A 240 5.66 -19.45 -4.19
CA ALA A 240 5.34 -18.04 -4.04
C ALA A 240 6.48 -17.19 -4.65
N LYS A 241 6.13 -16.02 -5.19
CA LYS A 241 7.10 -15.10 -5.79
C LYS A 241 6.97 -13.71 -5.18
N ILE A 242 8.06 -12.96 -5.21
CA ILE A 242 8.05 -11.52 -5.01
C ILE A 242 8.06 -10.86 -6.38
N TYR A 243 7.16 -9.91 -6.59
CA TYR A 243 7.04 -9.11 -7.80
C TYR A 243 7.47 -7.68 -7.55
N ILE A 244 8.37 -7.18 -8.40
CA ILE A 244 8.99 -5.88 -8.29
C ILE A 244 8.60 -5.09 -9.52
N PHE A 245 7.61 -4.21 -9.36
CA PHE A 245 7.11 -3.34 -10.41
C PHE A 245 7.85 -2.00 -10.39
N ASN A 246 8.42 -1.58 -11.51
CA ASN A 246 8.90 -0.22 -11.66
C ASN A 246 7.71 0.75 -11.57
N LEU A 247 7.78 1.71 -10.64
CA LEU A 247 6.67 2.61 -10.33
C LEU A 247 6.23 3.47 -11.53
N ARG A 248 7.14 3.78 -12.47
CA ARG A 248 6.84 4.68 -13.60
C ARG A 248 6.05 3.99 -14.72
N ASN A 249 6.37 2.74 -15.01
CA ASN A 249 5.87 2.06 -16.21
C ASN A 249 5.22 0.69 -15.96
N GLY A 250 5.29 0.17 -14.72
CA GLY A 250 4.74 -1.13 -14.36
C GLY A 250 5.48 -2.32 -14.98
N ASN A 251 6.71 -2.13 -15.47
CA ASN A 251 7.57 -3.25 -15.85
C ASN A 251 7.87 -4.08 -14.60
N VAL A 252 7.77 -5.39 -14.71
CA VAL A 252 7.86 -6.31 -13.58
C VAL A 252 9.07 -7.23 -13.70
N THR A 253 9.76 -7.40 -12.59
CA THR A 253 10.73 -8.47 -12.35
C THR A 253 10.19 -9.37 -11.23
N GLU A 254 10.49 -10.66 -11.28
CA GLU A 254 10.07 -11.61 -10.25
C GLU A 254 11.27 -12.28 -9.60
N ILE A 255 11.14 -12.59 -8.30
CA ILE A 255 12.08 -13.38 -7.52
C ILE A 255 11.32 -14.59 -6.97
N ASP A 256 11.83 -15.79 -7.22
CA ASP A 256 11.27 -17.03 -6.69
C ASP A 256 11.69 -17.20 -5.22
N THR A 257 10.72 -17.41 -4.33
CA THR A 257 11.02 -17.57 -2.90
C THR A 257 11.48 -18.97 -2.51
N GLY A 258 11.30 -19.97 -3.39
CA GLY A 258 11.46 -21.38 -3.07
C GLY A 258 10.33 -21.97 -2.21
N LEU A 259 9.32 -21.17 -1.83
CA LEU A 259 8.28 -21.56 -0.88
C LEU A 259 7.03 -22.06 -1.61
N SER A 260 6.85 -23.38 -1.68
CA SER A 260 5.65 -23.96 -2.31
C SER A 260 4.46 -24.04 -1.36
N GLY A 261 3.28 -23.63 -1.84
CA GLY A 261 2.04 -23.65 -1.05
C GLY A 261 1.90 -22.51 -0.04
N TYR A 262 2.65 -21.42 -0.25
CA TYR A 262 2.59 -20.21 0.56
C TYR A 262 2.04 -19.03 -0.24
N ALA A 263 1.56 -18.04 0.49
CA ALA A 263 1.36 -16.67 0.05
C ALA A 263 2.18 -15.74 0.96
N ILE A 264 2.37 -14.52 0.49
CA ILE A 264 3.19 -13.50 1.15
C ILE A 264 2.26 -12.44 1.77
N GLY A 265 2.55 -12.10 3.02
CA GLY A 265 1.84 -11.06 3.77
C GLY A 265 2.26 -9.66 3.35
N ASP A 266 1.86 -8.67 4.13
CA ASP A 266 2.27 -7.28 3.95
C ASP A 266 3.79 -7.14 4.07
N ILE A 267 4.34 -6.19 3.30
CA ILE A 267 5.78 -5.97 3.19
C ILE A 267 6.15 -4.62 3.80
N LEU A 268 7.12 -4.63 4.72
CA LEU A 268 7.75 -3.42 5.26
C LEU A 268 9.02 -3.12 4.48
N SER A 269 9.19 -1.88 4.00
CA SER A 269 10.46 -1.39 3.48
C SER A 269 11.23 -0.62 4.55
N THR A 270 12.54 -0.85 4.65
CA THR A 270 13.38 -0.17 5.65
C THR A 270 14.64 0.43 5.03
N ASP A 271 14.85 1.70 5.32
CA ASP A 271 16.11 2.42 5.21
C ASP A 271 16.63 2.54 6.66
N LEU A 272 17.65 1.76 7.03
CA LEU A 272 18.16 1.62 8.38
C LEU A 272 19.29 2.61 8.68
N ASP A 273 20.06 3.03 7.68
CA ASP A 273 21.14 4.01 7.83
C ASP A 273 20.76 5.45 7.45
N SER A 274 19.52 5.63 6.97
CA SER A 274 18.93 6.91 6.58
C SER A 274 19.66 7.61 5.43
N ASP A 275 20.16 6.84 4.46
CA ASP A 275 20.86 7.34 3.27
C ASP A 275 19.94 7.65 2.07
N TYR A 276 18.61 7.59 2.26
CA TYR A 276 17.57 7.77 1.23
C TYR A 276 17.35 6.52 0.37
N GLN A 277 18.00 5.39 0.65
CA GLN A 277 17.86 4.16 -0.10
C GLN A 277 17.34 3.05 0.82
N VAL A 278 16.53 2.15 0.26
CA VAL A 278 15.99 1.04 1.05
C VAL A 278 17.03 -0.07 1.10
N ASP A 279 17.39 -0.49 2.31
CA ASP A 279 18.36 -1.54 2.60
C ASP A 279 17.74 -2.93 2.51
N ASP A 280 16.56 -3.07 3.11
CA ASP A 280 15.87 -4.34 3.31
C ASP A 280 14.36 -4.18 3.16
N LEU A 281 13.71 -5.28 2.83
CA LEU A 281 12.28 -5.45 3.04
C LEU A 281 12.00 -6.66 3.93
N TYR A 282 11.08 -6.52 4.88
CA TYR A 282 10.67 -7.61 5.76
C TYR A 282 9.24 -8.02 5.44
N PHE A 283 8.99 -9.32 5.37
CA PHE A 283 7.67 -9.84 5.07
C PHE A 283 7.42 -11.19 5.75
N GLY A 284 6.17 -11.37 6.16
CA GLY A 284 5.66 -12.65 6.63
C GLY A 284 5.19 -13.55 5.49
N THR A 285 5.14 -14.85 5.75
CA THR A 285 4.45 -15.80 4.89
C THR A 285 3.31 -16.47 5.61
N TYR A 286 2.33 -16.96 4.85
CA TYR A 286 1.25 -17.77 5.37
C TYR A 286 0.88 -18.84 4.34
N GLY A 287 0.73 -20.07 4.80
CA GLY A 287 0.49 -21.23 3.95
C GLY A 287 -0.06 -22.39 4.77
N LEU A 288 -0.12 -23.56 4.16
CA LEU A 288 -0.52 -24.80 4.82
C LEU A 288 0.61 -25.83 4.78
N SER A 289 0.93 -26.40 5.94
CA SER A 289 1.80 -27.56 6.06
C SER A 289 1.06 -28.64 6.84
N GLY A 290 0.90 -29.82 6.24
CA GLY A 290 0.12 -30.92 6.83
C GLY A 290 -1.33 -30.53 7.17
N GLY A 291 -1.92 -29.57 6.44
CA GLY A 291 -3.28 -29.06 6.69
C GLY A 291 -3.39 -28.03 7.82
N SER A 292 -2.29 -27.67 8.47
CA SER A 292 -2.24 -26.62 9.51
C SER A 292 -1.63 -25.33 8.96
N LEU A 293 -2.14 -24.18 9.42
CA LEU A 293 -1.56 -22.88 9.06
C LEU A 293 -0.13 -22.77 9.57
N THR A 294 0.74 -22.24 8.72
CA THR A 294 2.16 -22.06 9.03
C THR A 294 2.72 -20.86 8.25
N GLY A 295 3.89 -20.39 8.64
CA GLY A 295 4.53 -19.20 8.09
C GLY A 295 5.81 -18.88 8.85
N ASN A 296 6.64 -18.03 8.23
CA ASN A 296 7.90 -17.55 8.79
C ASN A 296 8.13 -16.09 8.41
N LEU A 297 9.05 -15.44 9.10
CA LEU A 297 9.52 -14.11 8.75
C LEU A 297 10.75 -14.22 7.86
N TYR A 298 10.73 -13.49 6.74
CA TYR A 298 11.81 -13.38 5.79
C TYR A 298 12.22 -11.92 5.61
N ARG A 299 13.42 -11.74 5.08
CA ARG A 299 13.91 -10.47 4.56
C ARG A 299 14.28 -10.62 3.09
N LEU A 300 14.11 -9.54 2.33
CA LEU A 300 14.65 -9.35 0.99
C LEU A 300 15.74 -8.28 1.08
N ARG A 301 16.99 -8.71 0.97
CA ARG A 301 18.19 -7.89 1.10
C ARG A 301 18.46 -7.17 -0.22
N ILE A 302 18.55 -5.85 -0.18
CA ILE A 302 18.88 -5.00 -1.34
C ILE A 302 20.32 -4.50 -1.24
N LYS A 303 20.77 -4.20 -0.03
CA LYS A 303 22.13 -3.71 0.24
C LYS A 303 23.05 -4.84 0.64
N ASN A 304 24.21 -4.91 0.01
CA ASN A 304 25.27 -5.86 0.36
C ASN A 304 26.54 -5.08 0.73
N GLY A 305 26.84 -5.05 2.03
CA GLY A 305 27.88 -4.19 2.58
C GLY A 305 27.57 -2.71 2.34
N SER A 306 28.43 -2.03 1.58
CA SER A 306 28.26 -0.60 1.25
C SER A 306 27.65 -0.33 -0.13
N SER A 307 27.18 -1.38 -0.82
CA SER A 307 26.69 -1.28 -2.19
C SER A 307 25.25 -1.77 -2.33
N TYR A 308 24.47 -1.12 -3.18
CA TYR A 308 23.11 -1.55 -3.52
C TYR A 308 23.15 -2.48 -4.74
N GLN A 309 22.50 -3.64 -4.61
CA GLN A 309 22.42 -4.66 -5.64
C GLN A 309 21.40 -4.29 -6.72
N SER A 310 21.59 -4.85 -7.92
CA SER A 310 20.56 -4.74 -8.95
C SER A 310 19.32 -5.56 -8.57
N VAL A 311 18.15 -5.19 -9.10
CA VAL A 311 16.86 -5.81 -8.77
C VAL A 311 16.85 -7.34 -8.92
N VAL A 312 17.63 -7.88 -9.85
CA VAL A 312 17.70 -9.33 -10.12
C VAL A 312 18.62 -10.08 -9.16
N GLU A 313 19.37 -9.36 -8.34
CA GLU A 313 20.34 -9.88 -7.36
C GLU A 313 19.85 -9.69 -5.91
N TRP A 314 18.61 -9.24 -5.69
CA TRP A 314 18.08 -9.13 -4.34
C TRP A 314 17.83 -10.52 -3.77
N ASP A 315 18.35 -10.75 -2.57
CA ASP A 315 18.40 -12.08 -1.96
C ASP A 315 17.35 -12.24 -0.85
N ILE A 316 16.64 -13.37 -0.87
CA ILE A 316 15.66 -13.72 0.16
C ILE A 316 16.33 -14.57 1.23
N GLU A 317 16.19 -14.15 2.48
CA GLU A 317 16.78 -14.84 3.62
C GLU A 317 15.74 -15.03 4.73
N SER A 318 15.82 -16.16 5.43
CA SER A 318 14.95 -16.41 6.59
C SER A 318 15.49 -15.64 7.80
N VAL A 319 14.65 -14.79 8.39
CA VAL A 319 14.98 -14.08 9.63
C VAL A 319 14.70 -14.99 10.82
N VAL A 320 13.50 -15.56 10.87
CA VAL A 320 13.10 -16.49 11.93
C VAL A 320 11.99 -17.41 11.45
N ASN A 321 12.12 -18.70 11.79
CA ASN A 321 11.07 -19.69 11.60
C ASN A 321 10.24 -19.80 12.89
N VAL A 322 8.99 -19.36 12.82
CA VAL A 322 8.02 -19.45 13.93
C VAL A 322 6.96 -20.53 13.71
N GLY A 323 6.87 -21.07 12.49
CA GLY A 323 5.90 -22.12 12.13
C GLY A 323 4.44 -21.67 12.25
N ARG A 324 4.17 -20.38 12.05
CA ARG A 324 2.86 -19.73 12.24
C ARG A 324 2.62 -18.66 11.18
N PRO A 325 1.38 -18.48 10.71
CA PRO A 325 1.10 -17.52 9.64
C PRO A 325 1.45 -16.11 10.09
N ILE A 326 2.08 -15.32 9.21
CA ILE A 326 2.34 -13.90 9.43
C ILE A 326 1.76 -13.15 8.23
N PHE A 327 0.61 -12.51 8.43
CA PHE A 327 -0.04 -11.70 7.40
C PHE A 327 0.31 -10.21 7.51
N ALA A 328 0.23 -9.65 8.71
CA ALA A 328 0.42 -8.23 8.95
C ALA A 328 1.89 -7.81 8.75
N SER A 329 2.10 -6.56 8.37
CA SER A 329 3.43 -6.00 8.19
C SER A 329 4.20 -6.07 9.50
N PRO A 330 5.48 -6.49 9.50
CA PRO A 330 6.35 -6.26 10.63
C PRO A 330 6.58 -4.75 10.83
N GLU A 331 7.18 -4.39 11.96
CA GLU A 331 7.63 -3.04 12.31
C GLU A 331 9.08 -3.09 12.80
N VAL A 332 9.87 -2.04 12.55
CA VAL A 332 11.27 -1.98 12.96
C VAL A 332 11.52 -0.82 13.91
N ALA A 333 12.31 -1.06 14.95
CA ALA A 333 12.79 -0.01 15.85
C ALA A 333 14.25 -0.21 16.22
N GLN A 334 14.97 0.88 16.47
CA GLN A 334 16.34 0.84 16.97
C GLN A 334 16.38 1.10 18.47
N ASP A 335 17.13 0.28 19.22
CA ASP A 335 17.35 0.51 20.63
C ASP A 335 18.52 1.49 20.90
N ALA A 336 18.70 1.90 22.16
CA ALA A 336 19.75 2.84 22.55
C ALA A 336 21.18 2.29 22.36
N LYS A 337 21.36 0.99 22.10
CA LYS A 337 22.65 0.36 21.80
C LYS A 337 22.89 0.24 20.29
N GLY A 338 21.95 0.70 19.46
CA GLY A 338 22.01 0.62 18.02
C GLY A 338 21.49 -0.70 17.44
N ASN A 339 20.98 -1.64 18.26
CA ASN A 339 20.43 -2.87 17.72
C ASN A 339 19.10 -2.57 17.03
N ILE A 340 18.93 -3.16 15.85
CA ILE A 340 17.68 -3.12 15.10
C ILE A 340 16.80 -4.28 15.58
N TRP A 341 15.59 -3.96 16.00
CA TRP A 341 14.57 -4.90 16.46
C TRP A 341 13.45 -4.98 15.43
N ILE A 342 13.06 -6.19 15.07
CA ILE A 342 11.92 -6.46 14.22
C ILE A 342 10.80 -7.04 15.08
N TYR A 343 9.67 -6.34 15.11
CA TYR A 343 8.46 -6.74 15.82
C TYR A 343 7.41 -7.22 14.82
N PHE A 344 6.78 -8.35 15.11
CA PHE A 344 5.75 -8.91 14.25
C PHE A 344 4.78 -9.79 15.02
N GLY A 345 3.51 -9.80 14.60
CA GLY A 345 2.47 -10.66 15.15
C GLY A 345 2.21 -11.85 14.23
N THR A 346 1.92 -13.02 14.81
CA THR A 346 1.35 -14.14 14.07
C THR A 346 -0.16 -14.01 13.98
N GLY A 347 -0.73 -14.56 12.91
CA GLY A 347 -2.17 -14.59 12.67
C GLY A 347 -2.51 -14.41 11.20
N LEU A 348 -3.71 -14.87 10.87
CA LEU A 348 -4.35 -14.72 9.56
C LEU A 348 -5.84 -14.48 9.78
N TYR A 349 -6.44 -13.57 9.02
CA TYR A 349 -7.87 -13.26 9.11
C TYR A 349 -8.44 -12.94 7.73
N LEU A 350 -8.55 -13.96 6.87
CA LEU A 350 -9.09 -13.85 5.52
C LEU A 350 -10.39 -14.63 5.32
N THR A 351 -10.68 -15.63 6.16
CA THR A 351 -11.86 -16.48 6.08
C THR A 351 -12.64 -16.53 7.39
N MET A 352 -13.91 -16.96 7.33
CA MET A 352 -14.71 -17.17 8.53
C MET A 352 -14.14 -18.29 9.41
N LYS A 353 -13.37 -19.22 8.84
CA LYS A 353 -12.71 -20.29 9.58
C LYS A 353 -11.66 -19.73 10.54
N GLU A 354 -10.89 -18.74 10.10
CA GLU A 354 -9.91 -18.05 10.96
C GLU A 354 -10.59 -17.11 11.96
N ALA A 355 -11.83 -16.69 11.70
CA ALA A 355 -12.59 -15.84 12.61
C ALA A 355 -13.21 -16.55 13.81
N LEU A 356 -13.27 -17.89 13.78
CA LEU A 356 -13.79 -18.66 14.89
C LEU A 356 -12.78 -18.69 16.05
N PRO A 357 -13.22 -18.54 17.32
CA PRO A 357 -12.37 -18.73 18.46
C PRO A 357 -11.71 -20.12 18.40
N THR A 358 -10.39 -20.16 18.37
CA THR A 358 -9.63 -21.40 18.44
C THR A 358 -8.93 -21.50 19.80
N THR A 359 -8.50 -22.70 20.18
CA THR A 359 -7.58 -22.90 21.32
C THR A 359 -6.13 -22.59 20.95
N THR A 360 -5.87 -22.17 19.72
CA THR A 360 -4.53 -21.86 19.23
C THR A 360 -4.21 -20.41 19.57
N GLU A 361 -3.20 -20.23 20.43
CA GLU A 361 -2.70 -18.89 20.76
C GLU A 361 -1.94 -18.29 19.57
N GLU A 362 -2.12 -17.00 19.32
CA GLU A 362 -1.25 -16.19 18.46
C GLU A 362 -0.27 -15.37 19.31
N TYR A 363 0.87 -14.98 18.74
CA TYR A 363 1.97 -14.38 19.49
C TYR A 363 2.48 -13.10 18.85
N LEU A 364 2.99 -12.19 19.69
CA LEU A 364 3.80 -11.05 19.28
C LEU A 364 5.27 -11.37 19.57
N TYR A 365 6.12 -11.27 18.54
CA TYR A 365 7.55 -11.51 18.63
C TYR A 365 8.33 -10.21 18.51
N GLY A 366 9.50 -10.19 19.13
CA GLY A 366 10.55 -9.19 18.90
C GLY A 366 11.87 -9.93 18.69
N VAL A 367 12.49 -9.78 17.52
CA VAL A 367 13.77 -10.40 17.18
C VAL A 367 14.80 -9.33 16.86
N ILE A 368 16.05 -9.55 17.25
CA ILE A 368 17.14 -8.66 16.88
C ILE A 368 17.59 -9.02 15.47
N GLU A 369 17.55 -8.04 14.57
CA GLU A 369 18.10 -8.15 13.23
C GLU A 369 19.61 -8.35 13.32
N LYS A 370 20.10 -9.38 12.65
CA LYS A 370 21.53 -9.66 12.56
C LYS A 370 21.98 -9.32 11.15
N GLU A 371 22.86 -8.34 11.03
CA GLU A 371 23.70 -8.25 9.83
C GLU A 371 24.52 -9.54 9.78
N THR A 372 24.29 -10.34 8.75
CA THR A 372 25.10 -11.52 8.43
C THR A 372 25.70 -11.33 7.07
#